data_AF-A0AAW1V890-F1
#
_entry.id   AF-A0AAW1V890-F1
#
_cell.length_a   1.000
_cell.length_b   1.000
_cell.length_c   1.000
_cell.angle_alpha   90.00
_cell.angle_beta   90.00
_cell.angle_gamma   90.00
#
_symmetry.space_group_name_H-M   'P 1'
#
loop_
_entity.id
_entity.type
_entity.pdbx_description
1 polymer ?
#
loop_
_entity_poly.entity_id
_entity_poly.type
_entity_poly.pdbx_seq_one_letter_code
_entity_poly.pdbx_strand_id
1 'polypeptide(L)'
;METASQTSKSQNTKKTRSSKPKGSRPSSQELGDKEIELKKELASLDLRIKQLKEEGVTVDVSEQMSALHEYNRVKDMTQNVLNYLSNATNESIVELHKKYDLPLD
;
A
#
# COMPACT_ATOMS: atom_id res chain seq x y z
N MET A 1 56.27 -33.97 38.34
CA MET A 1 56.18 -33.53 36.94
C MET A 1 54.71 -33.47 36.56
N GLU A 2 54.32 -32.35 35.95
CA GLU A 2 53.03 -31.96 35.33
C GLU A 2 51.99 -33.06 35.09
N THR A 3 50.68 -32.82 35.28
CA THR A 3 49.89 -31.91 34.45
C THR A 3 48.55 -31.54 35.11
N ALA A 4 48.03 -30.38 34.72
CA ALA A 4 46.75 -29.80 35.13
C ALA A 4 45.53 -30.53 34.55
N SER A 5 44.40 -30.49 35.26
CA SER A 5 43.15 -29.84 34.82
C SER A 5 41.85 -30.50 35.32
N GLN A 6 40.89 -29.61 35.62
CA GLN A 6 39.45 -29.69 35.36
C GLN A 6 38.46 -30.22 36.43
N THR A 7 37.62 -29.27 36.85
CA THR A 7 36.15 -29.32 37.05
C THR A 7 35.64 -30.02 38.32
N SER A 8 34.76 -29.42 39.13
CA SER A 8 33.40 -29.08 38.70
C SER A 8 32.74 -28.00 39.56
N LYS A 9 32.01 -27.13 38.87
CA LYS A 9 31.21 -26.01 39.35
C LYS A 9 30.09 -26.46 40.30
N SER A 10 30.04 -25.90 41.50
CA SER A 10 28.81 -25.89 42.31
C SER A 10 27.90 -24.77 41.80
N GLN A 11 26.78 -25.16 41.20
CA GLN A 11 25.76 -24.25 40.66
C GLN A 11 24.93 -23.69 41.83
N ASN A 12 25.17 -22.43 42.18
CA ASN A 12 24.23 -21.67 43.02
C ASN A 12 23.28 -20.88 42.11
N THR A 13 22.04 -21.35 42.01
CA THR A 13 20.98 -20.79 41.17
C THR A 13 20.43 -19.48 41.77
N LYS A 14 21.12 -18.35 41.56
CA LYS A 14 20.54 -17.02 41.80
C LYS A 14 19.65 -16.60 40.62
N LYS A 15 18.38 -16.99 40.73
CA LYS A 15 17.24 -16.41 40.01
C LYS A 15 17.18 -14.91 40.33
N THR A 16 17.67 -14.05 39.45
CA THR A 16 17.42 -12.60 39.52
C THR A 16 16.86 -12.10 38.19
N ARG A 17 15.55 -11.83 38.29
CA ARG A 17 14.60 -11.15 37.40
C ARG A 17 15.21 -10.44 36.19
N SER A 18 14.78 -10.85 35.00
CA SER A 18 14.88 -10.05 33.79
C SER A 18 14.17 -8.71 34.04
N SER A 19 14.95 -7.64 34.14
CA SER A 19 14.45 -6.27 34.14
C SER A 19 13.89 -5.98 32.76
N LYS A 20 12.58 -6.15 32.61
CA LYS A 20 11.80 -5.55 31.53
C LYS A 20 12.13 -4.06 31.51
N PRO A 21 12.44 -3.44 30.35
CA PRO A 21 12.71 -2.02 30.32
C PRO A 21 11.46 -1.31 30.82
N LYS A 22 11.56 -0.62 31.96
CA LYS A 22 10.53 0.31 32.40
C LYS A 22 10.49 1.39 31.33
N GLY A 23 9.48 1.35 30.46
CA GLY A 23 9.13 2.49 29.64
C GLY A 23 8.88 3.65 30.59
N SER A 24 9.80 4.61 30.63
CA SER A 24 9.60 5.84 31.39
C SER A 24 8.34 6.50 30.86
N ARG A 25 7.38 6.77 31.76
CA ARG A 25 6.20 7.53 31.42
C ARG A 25 6.66 8.93 30.99
N PRO A 26 6.23 9.43 29.83
CA PRO A 26 6.58 10.78 29.41
C PRO A 26 6.13 11.78 30.47
N SER A 27 7.00 12.75 30.73
CA SER A 27 6.74 13.84 31.66
C SER A 27 5.56 14.69 31.18
N SER A 28 4.91 15.40 32.10
CA SER A 28 3.80 16.30 31.76
C SER A 28 4.20 17.39 30.76
N GLN A 29 5.49 17.76 30.74
CA GLN A 29 6.02 18.75 29.80
C GLN A 29 6.19 18.14 28.40
N GLU A 30 6.77 16.94 28.29
CA GLU A 30 6.87 16.23 27.00
C GLU A 30 5.49 15.95 26.39
N LEU A 31 4.48 15.67 27.23
CA LEU A 31 3.10 15.52 26.78
C LEU A 31 2.50 16.83 26.25
N GLY A 32 2.77 17.96 26.93
CA GLY A 32 2.34 19.28 26.48
C GLY A 32 3.00 19.71 25.17
N ASP A 33 4.30 19.50 25.04
CA ASP A 33 5.04 19.78 23.80
C ASP A 33 4.52 18.92 22.63
N LYS A 34 4.22 17.65 22.90
CA LYS A 34 3.64 16.76 21.89
C LYS A 34 2.22 17.14 21.49
N GLU A 35 1.40 17.61 22.43
CA GLU A 35 0.06 18.11 22.14
C GLU A 35 0.11 19.34 21.22
N ILE A 36 1.04 20.26 21.47
CA ILE A 36 1.23 21.45 20.63
C ILE A 36 1.69 21.07 19.22
N GLU A 37 2.62 20.11 19.10
CA GLU A 37 3.09 19.60 17.81
C GLU A 37 1.95 18.96 17.02
N LEU A 38 1.16 18.07 17.65
CA LEU A 38 0.01 17.42 17.02
C LEU A 38 -1.06 18.42 16.58
N LYS A 39 -1.30 19.48 17.35
CA LYS A 39 -2.24 20.55 16.95
C LYS A 39 -1.75 21.31 15.72
N LYS A 40 -0.44 21.56 15.59
CA LYS A 40 0.15 22.19 14.40
C LYS A 40 0.04 21.28 13.18
N GLU A 41 0.32 19.99 13.35
CA GLU A 41 0.20 18.99 12.29
C GLU A 41 -1.26 18.82 11.84
N LEU A 42 -2.21 18.82 12.78
CA LEU A 42 -3.63 18.78 12.44
C LEU A 42 -4.05 19.99 11.60
N ALA A 43 -3.62 21.20 11.99
CA ALA A 43 -3.94 22.42 11.26
C ALA A 43 -3.32 22.44 9.85
N SER A 44 -2.10 21.91 9.68
CA SER A 44 -1.47 21.81 8.35
C SER A 44 -2.16 20.77 7.47
N LEU A 45 -2.58 19.63 8.04
CA LEU A 45 -3.37 18.62 7.35
C LEU A 45 -4.73 19.16 6.91
N ASP A 46 -5.44 19.90 7.77
CA ASP A 46 -6.71 20.53 7.41
C ASP A 46 -6.56 21.52 6.26
N LEU A 47 -5.48 22.31 6.26
CA LEU A 47 -5.17 23.21 5.16
C LEU A 47 -4.90 22.44 3.86
N ARG A 48 -4.12 21.34 3.93
CA ARG A 48 -3.82 20.52 2.77
C ARG A 48 -5.07 19.83 2.22
N ILE A 49 -5.96 19.35 3.08
CA ILE A 49 -7.24 18.77 2.69
C ILE A 49 -8.10 19.80 1.96
N LYS A 50 -8.14 21.06 2.45
CA LYS A 50 -8.87 22.14 1.76
C LYS A 50 -8.30 22.41 0.38
N GLN A 51 -6.99 22.53 0.25
CA GLN A 51 -6.34 22.74 -1.05
C GLN A 51 -6.64 21.59 -2.02
N LEU A 52 -6.53 20.34 -1.58
CA LEU A 52 -6.85 19.18 -2.42
C LEU A 52 -8.31 19.20 -2.89
N LYS A 53 -9.24 19.61 -2.04
CA LYS A 53 -10.65 19.78 -2.43
C LYS A 53 -10.85 20.92 -3.44
N GLU A 54 -10.13 22.03 -3.29
CA GLU A 54 -10.14 23.14 -4.26
C GLU A 54 -9.52 22.74 -5.61
N GLU A 55 -8.50 21.88 -5.59
CA GLU A 55 -7.90 21.24 -6.77
C GLU A 55 -8.84 20.21 -7.44
N GLY A 56 -10.02 19.96 -6.84
CA GLY A 56 -11.03 19.04 -7.38
C GLY A 56 -10.78 17.57 -7.05
N VAL A 57 -9.86 17.27 -6.12
CA VAL A 57 -9.61 15.91 -5.66
C VAL A 57 -10.80 15.41 -4.85
N THR A 58 -11.51 14.43 -5.40
CA THR A 58 -12.58 13.72 -4.70
C THR A 58 -12.02 12.49 -3.97
N VAL A 59 -12.61 12.18 -2.82
CA VAL A 59 -12.28 10.95 -2.07
C VAL A 59 -12.89 9.73 -2.75
N ASP A 60 -14.02 9.93 -3.43
CA ASP A 60 -14.70 8.88 -4.16
C ASP A 60 -14.22 8.85 -5.61
N VAL A 61 -13.52 7.77 -5.94
CA VAL A 61 -13.06 7.41 -7.29
C VAL A 61 -13.73 6.11 -7.77
N SER A 62 -14.70 5.61 -7.02
CA SER A 62 -15.32 4.30 -7.27
C SER A 62 -16.08 4.25 -8.58
N GLU A 63 -16.73 5.35 -8.97
CA GLU A 63 -17.44 5.48 -10.25
C GLU A 63 -16.46 5.42 -11.42
N GLN A 64 -15.36 6.16 -11.36
CA GLN A 64 -14.31 6.18 -12.38
C GLN A 64 -13.63 4.82 -12.50
N MET A 65 -13.35 4.15 -11.37
CA MET A 65 -12.83 2.78 -11.36
C MET A 65 -13.82 1.80 -11.98
N SER A 66 -15.11 1.92 -11.64
CA SER A 66 -16.16 1.06 -12.19
C SER A 66 -16.29 1.23 -13.70
N ALA A 67 -16.32 2.48 -14.19
CA ALA A 67 -16.35 2.79 -15.61
C ALA A 67 -15.12 2.24 -16.34
N LEU A 68 -13.93 2.32 -15.73
CA LEU A 68 -12.71 1.75 -16.31
C LEU A 68 -12.78 0.22 -16.40
N HIS A 69 -13.29 -0.44 -15.36
CA HIS A 69 -13.47 -1.89 -15.38
C HIS A 69 -14.51 -2.34 -16.42
N GLU A 70 -15.61 -1.59 -16.56
CA GLU A 70 -16.62 -1.84 -17.58
C GLU A 70 -16.06 -1.66 -18.99
N TYR A 71 -15.34 -0.56 -19.23
CA TYR A 71 -14.66 -0.32 -20.50
C TYR A 71 -13.70 -1.46 -20.84
N ASN A 72 -12.84 -1.86 -19.91
CA ASN A 72 -11.89 -2.95 -20.13
C ASN A 72 -12.62 -4.27 -20.43
N ARG A 73 -13.71 -4.57 -19.71
CA ARG A 73 -14.51 -5.76 -19.97
C ARG A 73 -15.09 -5.77 -21.39
N VAL A 74 -15.62 -4.64 -21.85
CA VAL A 74 -16.15 -4.50 -23.21
C VAL A 74 -15.02 -4.61 -24.23
N LYS A 75 -13.88 -3.96 -24.01
CA LYS A 75 -12.69 -4.06 -24.88
C LYS A 75 -12.23 -5.52 -25.05
N ASP A 76 -12.11 -6.25 -23.94
CA ASP A 76 -11.68 -7.66 -23.96
C ASP A 76 -12.68 -8.56 -24.70
N MET A 77 -13.98 -8.34 -24.49
CA MET A 77 -15.03 -9.05 -25.24
C MET A 77 -14.95 -8.76 -26.73
N THR A 78 -14.78 -7.50 -27.11
CA THR A 78 -14.60 -7.07 -28.51
C THR A 78 -13.39 -7.76 -29.12
N GLN A 79 -12.25 -7.79 -28.42
CA GLN A 79 -11.04 -8.46 -28.91
C GLN A 79 -11.25 -9.95 -29.15
N ASN A 80 -11.97 -10.62 -28.24
CA ASN A 80 -12.33 -12.03 -28.42
C ASN A 80 -13.19 -12.25 -29.66
N VAL A 81 -14.21 -11.40 -29.87
CA VAL A 81 -15.07 -11.46 -31.06
C VAL A 81 -14.27 -11.20 -32.34
N LEU A 82 -13.38 -10.21 -32.33
CA LEU A 82 -12.50 -9.90 -33.46
C LEU A 82 -11.56 -11.06 -33.79
N ASN A 83 -11.02 -11.75 -32.78
CA ASN A 83 -10.19 -12.94 -33.00
C ASN A 83 -10.99 -14.06 -33.68
N TYR A 84 -12.23 -14.31 -33.24
CA TYR A 84 -13.09 -15.30 -33.89
C TYR A 84 -13.45 -14.89 -35.32
N LEU A 85 -13.76 -13.61 -35.56
CA LEU A 85 -14.05 -13.09 -36.88
C LEU A 85 -12.84 -13.21 -37.80
N SER A 86 -11.65 -12.84 -37.33
CA SER A 86 -10.39 -12.95 -38.08
C SER A 86 -10.14 -14.39 -38.55
N ASN A 87 -10.35 -15.36 -37.65
CA ASN A 87 -10.22 -16.78 -37.98
C ASN A 87 -11.28 -17.27 -38.99
N ALA A 88 -12.49 -16.71 -38.96
CA ALA A 88 -13.57 -17.12 -39.84
C ALA A 88 -13.51 -16.47 -41.22
N THR A 89 -13.04 -15.22 -41.31
CA THR A 89 -13.00 -14.44 -42.56
C THR A 89 -11.63 -14.42 -43.22
N ASN A 90 -10.59 -14.95 -42.57
CA ASN A 90 -9.17 -14.81 -42.95
C ASN A 90 -8.72 -13.33 -43.11
N GLU A 91 -9.47 -12.38 -42.54
CA GLU A 91 -9.07 -10.98 -42.45
C GLU A 91 -8.15 -10.82 -41.24
N SER A 92 -7.14 -9.95 -41.34
CA SER A 92 -6.29 -9.63 -40.19
C SER A 92 -7.06 -8.80 -39.16
N ILE A 93 -6.68 -8.91 -37.88
CA ILE A 93 -7.25 -8.10 -36.80
C ILE A 93 -7.19 -6.61 -37.14
N VAL A 94 -6.07 -6.14 -37.72
CA VAL A 94 -5.90 -4.73 -38.12
C VAL A 94 -6.92 -4.30 -39.18
N GLU A 95 -7.25 -5.16 -40.14
CA GLU A 95 -8.28 -4.88 -41.15
C GLU A 95 -9.66 -4.83 -40.52
N LEU A 96 -9.96 -5.71 -39.56
CA LEU A 96 -11.23 -5.68 -38.84
C LEU A 96 -11.39 -4.42 -38.00
N HIS A 97 -10.33 -3.95 -37.33
CA HIS A 97 -10.36 -2.67 -36.62
C HIS A 97 -10.68 -1.51 -37.57
N LYS A 98 -10.05 -1.46 -38.75
CA LYS A 98 -10.36 -0.45 -39.77
C LYS A 98 -11.79 -0.57 -40.32
N LYS A 99 -12.26 -1.79 -40.54
CA LYS A 99 -13.57 -2.10 -41.11
C LYS A 99 -14.73 -1.70 -40.20
N TYR A 100 -14.54 -1.81 -38.89
CA TYR A 100 -15.53 -1.48 -37.87
C TYR A 100 -15.25 -0.17 -37.13
N ASP A 101 -14.28 0.62 -37.59
CA ASP A 101 -13.87 1.90 -36.98
C ASP A 101 -13.53 1.76 -35.48
N LEU A 102 -12.78 0.71 -35.14
CA LEU A 102 -12.33 0.42 -33.78
C LEU A 102 -10.91 0.94 -33.56
N PRO A 103 -10.61 1.55 -32.40
CA PRO A 103 -9.26 1.98 -32.05
C PRO A 103 -8.32 0.77 -31.94
N LEU A 104 -7.06 0.94 -32.35
CA LEU A 104 -6.02 -0.11 -32.31
C LEU A 104 -5.29 -0.19 -30.95
N ASP A 105 -5.57 0.73 -30.04
CA ASP A 105 -4.95 0.86 -28.71
C ASP A 105 -5.51 -0.15 -27.69
#